data_AF-A0A7S0Z4U6-F1
#
_entry.id   AF-A0A7S0Z4U6-F1
#
_cell.length_a   1.000
_cell.length_b   1.000
_cell.length_c   1.000
_cell.angle_alpha   90.00
_cell.angle_beta   90.00
_cell.angle_gamma   90.00
#
_symmetry.space_group_name_H-M   'P 1'
#
loop_
_entity.id
_entity.type
_entity.pdbx_description
1 polymer ?
#
loop_
_entity_poly.entity_id
_entity_poly.type
_entity_poly.pdbx_seq_one_letter_code
_entity_poly.pdbx_strand_id
1 'polypeptide(L)'
;AMKPVDGLFAPVNLAQEDAVEAYVKENVLGEGREVPCVVYGTSATGLDMLITAGRLIEMGVPGSNIVLCYPDEVFTPIEDEHACELALSAAEDEGVRFVPQAEIAEVKQMSQRVVGVRLSDDRDMDCGLVVAHGEKGVDTALFRALNDQSLVFDGRIVVDASFKTNDPRILAGGDLIKFARRTQDTRRLDRYNQREMGALLSEALLVDVDPTSDAEGRSAFTKVPPLMAPLGFAGRLPGGLHYVHVRASPEAFPQGDHGEVSRALVTDNAAPPDTSYGRMEVDKYGRVSSLRFLCNVPIPDSWTFKNLVLLPVTYLNDIIGRTDSGMIPDIRAFLSDDWARALYHDRFPILREQLEKAVQTSEHMASVVNTLWLKVKAGDVFVSEVTAVDTVLAKDARLQTQDGLNLFLECNSDLLPGYLTAHRAAEMQTNNVWGHTAERVGLEVGDVPVMDDNV
;
A
#
# COMPACT_ATOMS: atom_id res chain seq x y z
N ALA A 1 0.11 3.20 38.60
CA ALA A 1 0.73 2.86 37.30
C ALA A 1 2.19 2.53 37.55
N MET A 2 2.73 1.48 36.94
CA MET A 2 4.19 1.29 36.90
C MET A 2 4.79 2.53 36.22
N LYS A 3 5.91 3.04 36.75
CA LYS A 3 6.65 4.10 36.08
C LYS A 3 7.21 3.54 34.76
N PRO A 4 7.22 4.33 33.68
CA PRO A 4 7.87 3.92 32.44
C PRO A 4 9.35 3.64 32.71
N VAL A 5 9.88 2.64 32.01
CA VAL A 5 11.31 2.29 32.04
C VAL A 5 11.97 2.99 30.86
N ASP A 6 12.94 3.85 31.14
CA ASP A 6 13.69 4.57 30.11
C ASP A 6 14.47 3.57 29.25
N GLY A 7 14.35 3.68 27.93
CA GLY A 7 14.98 2.74 26.99
C GLY A 7 14.13 1.53 26.63
N LEU A 8 12.90 1.40 27.13
CA LEU A 8 11.94 0.40 26.70
C LEU A 8 10.78 1.07 25.95
N PHE A 9 10.62 0.74 24.67
CA PHE A 9 9.62 1.34 23.80
C PHE A 9 8.78 0.28 23.09
N ALA A 10 7.52 0.61 22.84
CA ALA A 10 6.60 -0.09 21.96
C ALA A 10 5.78 0.97 21.19
N PRO A 11 6.40 1.64 20.19
CA PRO A 11 5.78 2.78 19.53
C PRO A 11 4.59 2.35 18.68
N VAL A 12 3.46 3.04 18.84
CA VAL A 12 2.24 2.82 18.04
C VAL A 12 1.72 4.10 17.37
N ASN A 13 2.44 5.21 17.54
CA ASN A 13 2.14 6.49 16.93
C ASN A 13 3.40 7.36 16.80
N LEU A 14 3.30 8.42 16.02
CA LEU A 14 4.39 9.36 15.72
C LEU A 14 5.03 9.94 16.98
N ALA A 15 4.25 10.30 18.01
CA ALA A 15 4.81 10.89 19.23
C ALA A 15 5.70 9.90 20.01
N GLN A 16 5.37 8.61 19.96
CA GLN A 16 6.21 7.56 20.56
C GLN A 16 7.41 7.22 19.68
N GLU A 17 7.27 7.28 18.36
CA GLU A 17 8.39 7.15 17.41
C GLU A 17 9.41 8.29 17.65
N ASP A 18 8.95 9.54 17.73
CA ASP A 18 9.77 10.71 18.04
C ASP A 18 10.49 10.56 19.40
N ALA A 19 9.84 9.94 20.39
CA ALA A 19 10.44 9.66 21.69
C ALA A 19 11.55 8.60 21.61
N VAL A 20 11.38 7.55 20.79
CA VAL A 20 12.45 6.58 20.49
C VAL A 20 13.63 7.31 19.83
N GLU A 21 13.36 8.17 18.85
CA GLU A 21 14.43 8.87 18.14
C GLU A 21 15.22 9.83 19.04
N ALA A 22 14.54 10.58 19.91
CA ALA A 22 15.17 11.43 20.89
C ALA A 22 16.05 10.61 21.83
N TYR A 23 15.53 9.47 22.33
CA TYR A 23 16.28 8.58 23.21
C TYR A 23 17.54 8.01 22.55
N VAL A 24 17.46 7.57 21.29
CA VAL A 24 18.61 7.07 20.52
C VAL A 24 19.69 8.13 20.39
N LYS A 25 19.32 9.38 20.02
CA LYS A 25 20.27 10.48 19.86
C LYS A 25 21.01 10.80 21.16
N GLU A 26 20.29 10.83 22.28
CA GLU A 26 20.85 11.20 23.59
C GLU A 26 21.64 10.07 24.25
N ASN A 27 21.11 8.84 24.23
CA ASN A 27 21.56 7.76 25.12
C ASN A 27 22.28 6.62 24.38
N VAL A 28 22.01 6.42 23.09
CA VAL A 28 22.68 5.39 22.28
C VAL A 28 23.89 5.99 21.57
N LEU A 29 23.72 7.16 20.94
CA LEU A 29 24.78 7.83 20.18
C LEU A 29 25.59 8.83 21.01
N GLY A 30 25.00 9.38 22.09
CA GLY A 30 25.60 10.47 22.87
C GLY A 30 26.65 10.08 23.91
N GLU A 31 26.63 8.86 24.45
CA GLU A 31 27.45 8.49 25.64
C GLU A 31 28.79 7.78 25.32
N GLY A 32 29.20 7.65 24.06
CA GLY A 32 30.47 6.99 23.69
C GLY A 32 30.57 5.51 24.10
N ARG A 33 29.44 4.93 24.53
CA ARG A 33 29.29 3.54 24.96
C ARG A 33 28.49 2.83 23.88
N GLU A 34 29.12 1.90 23.17
CA GLU A 34 28.43 1.03 22.23
C GLU A 34 27.58 0.01 23.01
N VAL A 35 26.33 0.37 23.31
CA VAL A 35 25.40 -0.54 23.97
C VAL A 35 24.46 -1.12 22.91
N PRO A 36 24.28 -2.45 22.85
CA PRO A 36 23.38 -3.07 21.88
C PRO A 36 21.95 -2.54 21.99
N CYS A 37 21.29 -2.44 20.83
CA CYS A 37 19.87 -2.15 20.68
C CYS A 37 19.15 -3.45 20.35
N VAL A 38 18.23 -3.87 21.21
CA VAL A 38 17.39 -5.04 20.97
C VAL A 38 16.10 -4.57 20.31
N VAL A 39 15.76 -5.17 19.19
CA VAL A 39 14.43 -5.06 18.58
C VAL A 39 13.76 -6.41 18.74
N TYR A 40 12.61 -6.42 19.39
CA TYR A 40 11.91 -7.64 19.77
C TYR A 40 10.57 -7.74 19.06
N GLY A 41 10.19 -8.95 18.64
CA GLY A 41 8.86 -9.21 18.08
C GLY A 41 8.73 -10.67 17.67
N THR A 42 7.75 -10.97 16.82
CA THR A 42 7.56 -12.29 16.22
C THR A 42 7.75 -12.23 14.71
N SER A 43 7.73 -13.38 14.04
CA SER A 43 7.71 -13.44 12.58
C SER A 43 6.54 -12.66 11.98
N ALA A 44 5.38 -12.63 12.65
CA ALA A 44 4.20 -11.88 12.20
C ALA A 44 4.39 -10.35 12.26
N THR A 45 5.26 -9.85 13.14
CA THR A 45 5.67 -8.44 13.22
C THR A 45 7.06 -8.21 12.65
N GLY A 46 7.62 -9.20 11.95
CA GLY A 46 9.03 -9.20 11.55
C GLY A 46 9.37 -8.07 10.58
N LEU A 47 8.41 -7.65 9.75
CA LEU A 47 8.58 -6.50 8.86
C LEU A 47 8.75 -5.19 9.63
N ASP A 48 7.98 -4.97 10.71
CA ASP A 48 8.14 -3.79 11.58
C ASP A 48 9.49 -3.82 12.32
N MET A 49 9.97 -5.02 12.67
CA MET A 49 11.32 -5.21 13.24
C MET A 49 12.42 -4.81 12.24
N LEU A 50 12.32 -5.24 10.98
CA LEU A 50 13.26 -4.85 9.93
C LEU A 50 13.23 -3.33 9.68
N ILE A 51 12.04 -2.72 9.66
CA ILE A 51 11.91 -1.26 9.49
C ILE A 51 12.54 -0.52 10.66
N THR A 52 12.36 -1.02 11.88
CA THR A 52 12.99 -0.44 13.06
C THR A 52 14.50 -0.54 12.97
N ALA A 53 15.05 -1.68 12.55
CA ALA A 53 16.49 -1.84 12.32
C ALA A 53 17.00 -0.86 11.24
N GLY A 54 16.30 -0.77 10.11
CA GLY A 54 16.61 0.19 9.05
C GLY A 54 16.62 1.63 9.57
N ARG A 55 15.62 2.02 10.37
CA ARG A 55 15.54 3.35 10.97
C ARG A 55 16.68 3.63 11.94
N LEU A 56 17.06 2.66 12.78
CA LEU A 56 18.21 2.80 13.68
C LEU A 56 19.52 2.98 12.90
N ILE A 57 19.71 2.24 11.79
CA ILE A 57 20.87 2.40 10.90
C ILE A 57 20.90 3.80 10.28
N GLU A 58 19.77 4.30 9.77
CA GLU A 58 19.67 5.67 9.23
C GLU A 58 20.05 6.74 10.25
N MET A 59 19.74 6.50 11.53
CA MET A 59 20.10 7.40 12.62
C MET A 59 21.59 7.35 12.98
N GLY A 60 22.34 6.39 12.43
CA GLY A 60 23.77 6.21 12.67
C GLY A 60 24.12 5.12 13.68
N VAL A 61 23.16 4.29 14.11
CA VAL A 61 23.46 3.11 14.93
C VAL A 61 24.11 2.05 14.05
N PRO A 62 25.34 1.57 14.34
CA PRO A 62 25.97 0.51 13.56
C PRO A 62 25.10 -0.76 13.57
N GLY A 63 24.90 -1.41 12.43
CA GLY A 63 24.08 -2.63 12.36
C GLY A 63 24.60 -3.75 13.27
N SER A 64 25.91 -3.83 13.50
CA SER A 64 26.55 -4.73 14.48
C SER A 64 26.04 -4.56 15.93
N ASN A 65 25.55 -3.37 16.26
CA ASN A 65 24.94 -3.06 17.56
C ASN A 65 23.43 -3.32 17.60
N ILE A 66 22.81 -3.74 16.50
CA ILE A 66 21.38 -4.06 16.43
C ILE A 66 21.20 -5.57 16.50
N VAL A 67 20.29 -6.01 17.37
CA VAL A 67 19.95 -7.42 17.56
C VAL A 67 18.45 -7.61 17.45
N LEU A 68 18.02 -8.41 16.47
CA LEU A 68 16.63 -8.84 16.30
C LEU A 68 16.40 -10.12 17.11
N CYS A 69 15.58 -10.03 18.15
CA CYS A 69 15.20 -11.17 18.99
C CYS A 69 13.75 -11.55 18.71
N TYR A 70 13.48 -12.83 18.51
CA TYR A 70 12.13 -13.34 18.26
C TYR A 70 11.98 -14.77 18.79
N PRO A 71 10.78 -15.15 19.26
CA PRO A 71 10.54 -16.48 19.82
C PRO A 71 10.44 -17.58 18.74
N ASP A 72 10.14 -17.20 17.50
CA ASP A 72 10.00 -18.14 16.39
C ASP A 72 11.32 -18.87 16.07
N GLU A 73 11.22 -20.12 15.62
CA GLU A 73 12.39 -20.89 15.13
C GLU A 73 12.86 -20.36 13.77
N VAL A 74 11.90 -19.99 12.91
CA VAL A 74 12.16 -19.45 11.57
C VAL A 74 11.60 -18.03 11.50
N PHE A 75 12.41 -17.11 10.99
CA PHE A 75 12.02 -15.71 10.80
C PHE A 75 11.62 -15.45 9.35
N THR A 76 10.32 -15.32 9.10
CA THR A 76 9.73 -15.01 7.79
C THR A 76 8.96 -13.70 7.84
N PRO A 77 9.67 -12.55 7.91
CA PRO A 77 9.05 -11.22 8.02
C PRO A 77 8.24 -10.80 6.79
N ILE A 78 8.49 -11.40 5.62
CA ILE A 78 7.88 -11.04 4.34
C ILE A 78 7.24 -12.30 3.73
N GLU A 79 5.98 -12.19 3.29
CA GLU A 79 5.21 -13.31 2.70
C GLU A 79 5.86 -13.89 1.43
N ASP A 80 6.53 -13.05 0.63
CA ASP A 80 7.24 -13.47 -0.57
C ASP A 80 8.65 -13.96 -0.20
N GLU A 81 8.93 -15.25 -0.46
CA GLU A 81 10.16 -15.92 -0.06
C GLU A 81 11.41 -15.23 -0.60
N HIS A 82 11.42 -14.87 -1.89
CA HIS A 82 12.60 -14.26 -2.50
C HIS A 82 12.83 -12.81 -2.01
N ALA A 83 11.78 -12.01 -1.90
CA ALA A 83 11.88 -10.68 -1.28
C ALA A 83 12.31 -10.76 0.20
N CYS A 84 11.88 -11.82 0.90
CA CYS A 84 12.31 -12.09 2.28
C CYS A 84 13.81 -12.39 2.34
N GLU A 85 14.31 -13.29 1.49
CA GLU A 85 15.75 -13.61 1.38
C GLU A 85 16.59 -12.37 1.10
N LEU A 86 16.20 -11.55 0.13
CA LEU A 86 16.90 -10.30 -0.22
C LEU A 86 16.92 -9.31 0.96
N ALA A 87 15.80 -9.14 1.65
CA ALA A 87 15.71 -8.24 2.79
C ALA A 87 16.55 -8.71 3.99
N LEU A 88 16.57 -10.01 4.26
CA LEU A 88 17.38 -10.60 5.33
C LEU A 88 18.87 -10.52 5.01
N SER A 89 19.28 -10.86 3.78
CA SER A 89 20.66 -10.73 3.32
C SER A 89 21.17 -9.30 3.47
N ALA A 90 20.37 -8.31 3.05
CA ALA A 90 20.75 -6.90 3.17
C ALA A 90 20.91 -6.46 4.64
N ALA A 91 20.12 -7.00 5.56
CA ALA A 91 20.27 -6.74 6.99
C ALA A 91 21.52 -7.39 7.59
N GLU A 92 21.83 -8.62 7.18
CA GLU A 92 23.06 -9.31 7.57
C GLU A 92 24.31 -8.58 7.05
N ASP A 93 24.28 -8.07 5.82
CA ASP A 93 25.36 -7.29 5.22
C ASP A 93 25.63 -5.97 5.96
N GLU A 94 24.59 -5.34 6.53
CA GLU A 94 24.71 -4.20 7.45
C GLU A 94 25.22 -4.59 8.85
N GLY A 95 25.34 -5.89 9.14
CA GLY A 95 25.80 -6.45 10.41
C GLY A 95 24.71 -6.69 11.44
N VAL A 96 23.42 -6.58 11.08
CA VAL A 96 22.30 -6.85 11.99
C VAL A 96 22.34 -8.31 12.42
N ARG A 97 22.25 -8.57 13.73
CA ARG A 97 22.28 -9.93 14.28
C ARG A 97 20.87 -10.46 14.54
N PHE A 98 20.60 -11.68 14.11
CA PHE A 98 19.34 -12.38 14.35
C PHE A 98 19.52 -13.43 15.45
N VAL A 99 18.61 -13.45 16.42
CA VAL A 99 18.62 -14.41 17.54
C VAL A 99 17.26 -15.11 17.57
N PRO A 100 17.15 -16.32 16.97
CA PRO A 100 15.93 -17.12 17.02
C PRO A 100 15.70 -17.70 18.41
N GLN A 101 14.46 -18.12 18.67
CA GLN A 101 14.06 -18.72 19.95
C GLN A 101 14.43 -17.85 21.17
N ALA A 102 14.43 -16.53 20.99
CA ALA A 102 14.78 -15.54 22.00
C ALA A 102 13.52 -14.86 22.56
N GLU A 103 12.74 -15.60 23.33
CA GLU A 103 11.62 -15.03 24.08
C GLU A 103 12.12 -14.25 25.30
N ILE A 104 11.83 -12.95 25.36
CA ILE A 104 12.23 -12.10 26.50
C ILE A 104 11.30 -12.39 27.69
N ALA A 105 11.88 -12.93 28.78
CA ALA A 105 11.17 -13.18 30.02
C ALA A 105 11.15 -11.95 30.94
N GLU A 106 12.24 -11.16 30.96
CA GLU A 106 12.37 -10.00 31.84
C GLU A 106 13.22 -8.90 31.17
N VAL A 107 12.77 -7.65 31.28
CA VAL A 107 13.59 -6.47 30.96
C VAL A 107 14.33 -6.04 32.24
N LYS A 108 15.66 -6.12 32.22
CA LYS A 108 16.50 -5.72 33.34
C LYS A 108 16.68 -4.21 33.34
N GLN A 109 16.51 -3.62 34.52
CA GLN A 109 16.64 -2.18 34.70
C GLN A 109 17.52 -1.81 35.89
N MET A 110 18.26 -0.73 35.75
CA MET A 110 18.99 -0.07 36.83
C MET A 110 18.59 1.41 36.86
N SER A 111 18.16 1.91 38.01
CA SER A 111 17.70 3.31 38.16
C SER A 111 16.62 3.71 37.14
N GLN A 112 15.69 2.80 36.83
CA GLN A 112 14.61 2.96 35.83
C GLN A 112 15.09 3.04 34.37
N ARG A 113 16.34 2.70 34.07
CA ARG A 113 16.86 2.59 32.70
C ARG A 113 17.13 1.14 32.34
N VAL A 114 16.82 0.75 31.10
CA VAL A 114 17.17 -0.57 30.55
C VAL A 114 18.69 -0.76 30.58
N VAL A 115 19.12 -1.91 31.08
CA VAL A 115 20.53 -2.35 31.06
C VAL A 115 20.72 -3.71 30.39
N GLY A 116 19.62 -4.41 30.11
CA GLY A 116 19.66 -5.73 29.50
C GLY A 116 18.29 -6.39 29.46
N VAL A 117 18.26 -7.59 28.90
CA VAL A 117 17.10 -8.49 28.93
C VAL A 117 17.54 -9.87 29.39
N ARG A 118 16.62 -10.60 30.03
CA ARG A 118 16.75 -12.02 30.31
C ARG A 118 15.82 -12.78 29.39
N LEU A 119 16.36 -13.76 28.69
CA LEU A 119 15.60 -14.67 27.85
C LEU A 119 14.95 -15.77 28.70
N SER A 120 13.94 -16.43 28.14
CA SER A 120 13.19 -17.51 28.79
C SER A 120 14.02 -18.78 29.01
N ASP A 121 15.20 -18.89 28.39
CA ASP A 121 16.19 -19.94 28.61
C ASP A 121 17.30 -19.52 29.59
N ASP A 122 17.03 -18.50 30.42
CA ASP A 122 17.92 -17.92 31.44
C ASP A 122 19.19 -17.23 30.90
N ARG A 123 19.37 -17.12 29.58
CA ARG A 123 20.47 -16.32 29.01
C ARG A 123 20.24 -14.84 29.24
N ASP A 124 21.33 -14.12 29.50
CA ASP A 124 21.34 -12.69 29.70
C ASP A 124 21.97 -11.96 28.51
N MET A 125 21.34 -10.86 28.09
CA MET A 125 21.83 -10.01 27.01
C MET A 125 21.85 -8.55 27.46
N ASP A 126 23.03 -7.94 27.46
CA ASP A 126 23.19 -6.52 27.76
C ASP A 126 22.66 -5.67 26.60
N CYS A 127 21.86 -4.65 26.91
CA CYS A 127 21.33 -3.71 25.93
C CYS A 127 20.93 -2.39 26.61
N GLY A 128 20.94 -1.30 25.84
CA GLY A 128 20.60 0.06 26.32
C GLY A 128 19.27 0.57 25.77
N LEU A 129 18.71 -0.19 24.83
CA LEU A 129 17.45 0.08 24.15
C LEU A 129 16.76 -1.25 23.84
N VAL A 130 15.47 -1.32 24.12
CA VAL A 130 14.56 -2.37 23.67
C VAL A 130 13.39 -1.70 22.94
N VAL A 131 13.21 -2.04 21.66
CA VAL A 131 12.02 -1.66 20.89
C VAL A 131 11.21 -2.92 20.62
N ALA A 132 10.02 -3.02 21.21
CA ALA A 132 9.17 -4.20 21.12
C ALA A 132 8.00 -3.98 20.16
N HIS A 133 7.81 -4.93 19.26
CA HIS A 133 6.67 -5.06 18.36
C HIS A 133 5.83 -6.25 18.80
N GLY A 134 4.59 -5.97 19.19
CA GLY A 134 3.64 -6.98 19.64
C GLY A 134 2.41 -7.05 18.73
N GLU A 135 1.54 -8.01 19.00
CA GLU A 135 0.24 -8.04 18.36
C GLU A 135 -0.54 -6.76 18.69
N LYS A 136 -1.15 -6.16 17.66
CA LYS A 136 -2.01 -4.99 17.84
C LYS A 136 -3.24 -5.39 18.66
N GLY A 137 -3.55 -4.60 19.67
CA GLY A 137 -4.67 -4.84 20.56
C GLY A 137 -5.05 -3.61 21.36
N VAL A 138 -6.04 -3.79 22.22
CA VAL A 138 -6.47 -2.75 23.16
C VAL A 138 -5.57 -2.80 24.38
N ASP A 139 -4.89 -1.70 24.70
CA ASP A 139 -4.07 -1.62 25.90
C ASP A 139 -4.91 -1.80 27.17
N THR A 140 -4.27 -2.23 28.26
CA THR A 140 -4.98 -2.56 29.50
C THR A 140 -5.73 -1.36 30.11
N ALA A 141 -5.22 -0.14 29.95
CA ALA A 141 -5.87 1.05 30.47
C ALA A 141 -7.13 1.38 29.67
N LEU A 142 -7.05 1.35 28.34
CA LEU A 142 -8.22 1.52 27.47
C LEU A 142 -9.26 0.41 27.71
N PHE A 143 -8.84 -0.86 27.82
CA PHE A 143 -9.73 -1.97 28.12
C PHE A 143 -10.48 -1.78 29.46
N ARG A 144 -9.78 -1.33 30.51
CA ARG A 144 -10.42 -1.01 31.79
C ARG A 144 -11.44 0.12 31.65
N ALA A 145 -11.06 1.20 30.97
CA ALA A 145 -11.96 2.33 30.73
C ALA A 145 -13.24 1.92 29.98
N LEU A 146 -13.11 1.07 28.94
CA LEU A 146 -14.26 0.55 28.19
C LEU A 146 -15.19 -0.29 29.07
N ASN A 147 -14.63 -1.21 29.88
CA ASN A 147 -15.41 -2.05 30.79
C ASN A 147 -16.07 -1.26 31.92
N ASP A 148 -15.37 -0.29 32.51
CA ASP A 148 -15.90 0.56 33.58
C ASP A 148 -17.12 1.37 33.08
N GLN A 149 -17.17 1.69 31.79
CA GLN A 149 -18.31 2.34 31.14
C GLN A 149 -19.36 1.36 30.59
N SER A 150 -19.24 0.06 30.88
CA SER A 150 -20.14 -0.99 30.38
C SER A 150 -20.27 -1.01 28.85
N LEU A 151 -19.21 -0.64 28.13
CA LEU A 151 -19.15 -0.82 26.69
C LEU A 151 -18.91 -2.29 26.36
N VAL A 152 -19.69 -2.82 25.41
CA VAL A 152 -19.60 -4.24 25.04
C VAL A 152 -18.27 -4.52 24.36
N PHE A 153 -17.48 -5.39 24.98
CA PHE A 153 -16.18 -5.82 24.49
C PHE A 153 -16.12 -7.34 24.40
N ASP A 154 -15.72 -7.87 23.25
CA ASP A 154 -15.55 -9.32 23.02
C ASP A 154 -14.33 -9.51 22.11
N GLY A 155 -13.15 -9.34 22.72
CA GLY A 155 -11.84 -9.25 22.05
C GLY A 155 -11.60 -7.95 21.27
N ARG A 156 -12.67 -7.25 20.89
CA ARG A 156 -12.73 -5.94 20.21
C ARG A 156 -13.98 -5.19 20.66
N ILE A 157 -14.03 -3.88 20.43
CA ILE A 157 -15.22 -3.04 20.71
C ILE A 157 -16.35 -3.48 19.77
N VAL A 158 -17.52 -3.79 20.32
CA VAL A 158 -18.66 -4.26 19.52
C VAL A 158 -19.49 -3.07 19.03
N VAL A 159 -19.69 -2.99 17.72
CA VAL A 159 -20.49 -1.94 17.07
C VAL A 159 -21.60 -2.52 16.18
N ASP A 160 -22.63 -1.74 15.88
CA ASP A 160 -23.60 -2.07 14.83
C ASP A 160 -23.11 -1.65 13.43
N ALA A 161 -23.95 -1.83 12.42
CA ALA A 161 -23.62 -1.50 11.03
C ALA A 161 -23.50 0.03 10.78
N SER A 162 -23.89 0.87 11.74
CA SER A 162 -23.66 2.31 11.76
C SER A 162 -22.50 2.70 12.68
N PHE A 163 -21.61 1.76 13.01
CA PHE A 163 -20.44 1.98 13.87
C PHE A 163 -20.76 2.43 15.31
N LYS A 164 -22.02 2.31 15.75
CA LYS A 164 -22.44 2.67 17.11
C LYS A 164 -22.19 1.52 18.06
N THR A 165 -21.68 1.84 19.25
CA THR A 165 -21.57 0.88 20.35
C THR A 165 -22.95 0.60 20.98
N ASN A 166 -22.99 -0.12 22.12
CA ASN A 166 -24.21 -0.24 22.90
C ASN A 166 -24.68 1.08 23.54
N ASP A 167 -23.81 2.09 23.64
CA ASP A 167 -24.23 3.48 23.84
C ASP A 167 -24.32 4.17 22.46
N PRO A 168 -25.53 4.56 21.99
CA PRO A 168 -25.70 5.19 20.68
C PRO A 168 -24.97 6.52 20.48
N ARG A 169 -24.45 7.14 21.55
CA ARG A 169 -23.67 8.39 21.50
C ARG A 169 -22.18 8.15 21.30
N ILE A 170 -21.74 6.89 21.42
CA ILE A 170 -20.35 6.49 21.28
C ILE A 170 -20.25 5.65 20.01
N LEU A 171 -19.54 6.20 19.03
CA LEU A 171 -19.15 5.50 17.82
C LEU A 171 -17.70 5.03 17.97
N ALA A 172 -17.36 3.93 17.30
CA ALA A 172 -16.00 3.44 17.23
C ALA A 172 -15.69 2.96 15.81
N GLY A 173 -14.45 3.12 15.37
CA GLY A 173 -13.96 2.63 14.09
C GLY A 173 -12.52 2.14 14.18
N GLY A 174 -11.97 1.74 13.04
CA GLY A 174 -10.62 1.18 12.95
C GLY A 174 -10.58 -0.34 13.13
N ASP A 175 -9.39 -0.90 13.30
CA ASP A 175 -9.12 -2.33 13.41
C ASP A 175 -9.46 -2.94 14.79
N LEU A 176 -9.73 -2.08 15.77
CA LEU A 176 -10.11 -2.43 17.14
C LEU A 176 -11.61 -2.69 17.34
N ILE A 177 -12.44 -2.51 16.29
CA ILE A 177 -13.87 -2.80 16.36
C ILE A 177 -14.21 -4.16 15.74
N LYS A 178 -15.38 -4.67 16.10
CA LYS A 178 -16.04 -5.75 15.36
C LYS A 178 -17.54 -5.51 15.30
N PHE A 179 -18.17 -6.00 14.26
CA PHE A 179 -19.62 -5.87 14.13
C PHE A 179 -20.36 -6.85 15.06
N ALA A 180 -21.50 -6.40 15.57
CA ALA A 180 -22.38 -7.18 16.43
C ALA A 180 -22.95 -8.37 15.66
N ARG A 181 -23.10 -9.54 16.31
CA ARG A 181 -23.56 -10.79 15.66
C ARG A 181 -24.82 -10.64 14.79
N ARG A 182 -25.73 -9.71 15.15
CA ARG A 182 -26.96 -9.40 14.41
C ARG A 182 -26.72 -8.84 13.00
N THR A 183 -25.56 -8.24 12.74
CA THR A 183 -25.18 -7.77 11.40
C THR A 183 -24.75 -8.92 10.49
N GLN A 184 -24.50 -10.11 11.06
CA GLN A 184 -23.99 -11.30 10.37
C GLN A 184 -22.63 -11.06 9.66
N ASP A 185 -21.90 -10.05 10.11
CA ASP A 185 -20.57 -9.72 9.59
C ASP A 185 -19.50 -10.23 10.54
N THR A 186 -18.68 -11.16 10.06
CA THR A 186 -17.59 -11.78 10.83
C THR A 186 -16.21 -11.35 10.35
N ARG A 187 -16.13 -10.29 9.52
CA ARG A 187 -14.86 -9.82 8.95
C ARG A 187 -13.92 -9.34 10.05
N ARG A 188 -12.64 -9.68 9.90
CA ARG A 188 -11.54 -9.15 10.74
C ARG A 188 -11.04 -7.84 10.14
N LEU A 189 -11.39 -6.73 10.77
CA LEU A 189 -11.21 -5.38 10.22
C LEU A 189 -9.74 -4.93 10.16
N ASP A 190 -8.84 -5.58 10.89
CA ASP A 190 -7.39 -5.43 10.74
C ASP A 190 -6.87 -5.85 9.35
N ARG A 191 -7.68 -6.61 8.57
CA ARG A 191 -7.38 -7.03 7.20
C ARG A 191 -7.99 -6.12 6.13
N TYR A 192 -8.59 -4.99 6.53
CA TYR A 192 -9.24 -4.05 5.63
C TYR A 192 -8.61 -2.65 5.68
N ASN A 193 -8.85 -1.85 4.65
CA ASN A 193 -8.29 -0.52 4.56
C ASN A 193 -8.89 0.41 5.63
N GLN A 194 -8.04 0.90 6.54
CA GLN A 194 -8.48 1.73 7.66
C GLN A 194 -9.00 3.12 7.21
N ARG A 195 -8.54 3.65 6.07
CA ARG A 195 -9.07 4.91 5.51
C ARG A 195 -10.48 4.73 4.96
N GLU A 196 -10.76 3.61 4.30
CA GLU A 196 -12.12 3.28 3.85
C GLU A 196 -13.07 3.13 5.04
N MET A 197 -12.64 2.44 6.11
CA MET A 197 -13.43 2.37 7.33
C MET A 197 -13.64 3.73 8.01
N GLY A 198 -12.64 4.61 8.00
CA GLY A 198 -12.76 5.98 8.48
C GLY A 198 -13.79 6.79 7.68
N ALA A 199 -13.83 6.61 6.35
CA ALA A 199 -14.84 7.23 5.49
C ALA A 199 -16.25 6.73 5.84
N LEU A 200 -16.45 5.41 5.97
CA LEU A 200 -17.74 4.84 6.36
C LEU A 200 -18.20 5.27 7.76
N LEU A 201 -17.27 5.35 8.71
CA LEU A 201 -17.55 5.90 10.05
C LEU A 201 -18.00 7.36 9.95
N SER A 202 -17.36 8.15 9.08
CA SER A 202 -17.72 9.56 8.88
C SER A 202 -19.12 9.71 8.26
N GLU A 203 -19.49 8.85 7.31
CA GLU A 203 -20.85 8.82 6.74
C GLU A 203 -21.89 8.49 7.80
N ALA A 204 -21.60 7.52 8.67
CA ALA A 204 -22.48 7.16 9.78
C ALA A 204 -22.60 8.28 10.82
N LEU A 205 -21.53 9.04 11.06
CA LEU A 205 -21.55 10.21 11.95
C LEU A 205 -22.38 11.35 11.34
N LEU A 206 -22.24 11.62 10.04
CA LEU A 206 -22.96 12.71 9.34
C LEU A 206 -24.47 12.60 9.50
N VAL A 207 -25.01 11.39 9.47
CA VAL A 207 -26.44 11.14 9.77
C VAL A 207 -26.89 11.76 11.10
N ASP A 208 -26.06 11.70 12.15
CA ASP A 208 -26.44 12.17 13.48
C ASP A 208 -26.15 13.67 13.68
N VAL A 209 -25.23 14.26 12.90
CA VAL A 209 -24.77 15.65 13.10
C VAL A 209 -25.28 16.62 12.04
N ASP A 210 -25.65 16.15 10.85
CA ASP A 210 -26.15 17.00 9.77
C ASP A 210 -27.68 17.08 9.79
N PRO A 211 -28.27 18.25 10.10
CA PRO A 211 -29.71 18.43 10.16
C PRO A 211 -30.41 18.25 8.79
N THR A 212 -29.66 18.19 7.68
CA THR A 212 -30.22 17.92 6.35
C THR A 212 -30.24 16.44 5.97
N SER A 213 -29.59 15.58 6.77
CA SER A 213 -29.46 14.14 6.53
C SER A 213 -30.65 13.30 7.05
N ASP A 214 -31.66 13.93 7.65
CA ASP A 214 -32.82 13.26 8.28
C ASP A 214 -33.69 12.43 7.31
N ALA A 215 -33.66 12.73 6.00
CA ALA A 215 -34.51 12.05 5.01
C ALA A 215 -33.98 10.69 4.53
N GLU A 216 -32.66 10.45 4.60
CA GLU A 216 -31.99 9.22 4.12
C GLU A 216 -31.45 8.34 5.27
N GLY A 217 -31.44 8.89 6.49
CA GLY A 217 -30.36 8.71 7.46
C GLY A 217 -30.23 7.39 8.23
N ARG A 218 -31.12 6.39 8.17
CA ARG A 218 -30.92 5.15 8.97
C ARG A 218 -31.12 3.84 8.25
N SER A 219 -31.82 3.84 7.12
CA SER A 219 -32.00 2.63 6.29
C SER A 219 -30.72 2.21 5.56
N ALA A 220 -29.82 3.16 5.27
CA ALA A 220 -28.57 2.90 4.57
C ALA A 220 -27.65 1.93 5.32
N PHE A 221 -27.68 1.94 6.65
CA PHE A 221 -26.81 1.13 7.51
C PHE A 221 -27.48 -0.14 8.04
N THR A 222 -28.44 -0.71 7.30
CA THR A 222 -29.02 -2.02 7.66
C THR A 222 -28.03 -3.18 7.46
N LYS A 223 -27.00 -2.98 6.63
CA LYS A 223 -25.89 -3.90 6.39
C LYS A 223 -24.58 -3.12 6.37
N VAL A 224 -23.50 -3.80 6.72
CA VAL A 224 -22.17 -3.21 6.58
C VAL A 224 -21.83 -3.13 5.09
N PRO A 225 -21.41 -1.97 4.56
CA PRO A 225 -20.95 -1.86 3.18
C PRO A 225 -19.79 -2.83 2.87
N PRO A 226 -19.62 -3.22 1.59
CA PRO A 226 -18.44 -3.96 1.16
C PRO A 226 -17.19 -3.08 1.33
N LEU A 227 -16.11 -3.65 1.85
CA LEU A 227 -14.84 -2.97 2.08
C LEU A 227 -13.89 -3.32 0.95
N MET A 228 -13.90 -2.57 -0.15
CA MET A 228 -13.24 -2.93 -1.41
C MET A 228 -11.87 -2.29 -1.58
N ALA A 229 -11.55 -1.27 -0.80
CA ALA A 229 -10.32 -0.51 -0.98
C ALA A 229 -9.07 -1.40 -0.76
N PRO A 230 -8.07 -1.33 -1.66
CA PRO A 230 -6.82 -2.07 -1.51
C PRO A 230 -6.07 -1.72 -0.22
N LEU A 231 -5.31 -2.67 0.29
CA LEU A 231 -4.46 -2.52 1.47
C LEU A 231 -3.01 -2.42 1.05
N GLY A 232 -2.29 -1.48 1.64
CA GLY A 232 -0.88 -1.28 1.34
C GLY A 232 -0.05 -1.11 2.59
N PHE A 233 1.17 -1.62 2.54
CA PHE A 233 2.22 -1.39 3.50
C PHE A 233 3.49 -1.00 2.76
N ALA A 234 4.26 -0.08 3.32
CA ALA A 234 5.55 0.31 2.79
C ALA A 234 6.49 0.70 3.93
N GLY A 235 7.78 0.45 3.75
CA GLY A 235 8.79 0.80 4.74
C GLY A 235 10.20 0.74 4.15
N ARG A 236 11.14 1.35 4.86
CA ARG A 236 12.56 1.24 4.53
C ARG A 236 13.20 0.18 5.41
N LEU A 237 13.95 -0.71 4.80
CA LEU A 237 14.64 -1.83 5.43
C LEU A 237 16.15 -1.54 5.47
N PRO A 238 16.95 -2.36 6.18
CA PRO A 238 18.41 -2.31 6.11
C PRO A 238 18.94 -2.41 4.66
N GLY A 239 20.17 -1.96 4.41
CA GLY A 239 20.78 -1.93 3.08
C GLY A 239 20.24 -0.83 2.17
N GLY A 240 19.52 0.15 2.74
CA GLY A 240 18.86 1.21 1.96
C GLY A 240 17.68 0.72 1.11
N LEU A 241 17.17 -0.49 1.39
CA LEU A 241 16.08 -1.06 0.62
C LEU A 241 14.73 -0.42 0.97
N HIS A 242 13.89 -0.23 -0.03
CA HIS A 242 12.52 0.22 0.05
C HIS A 242 11.60 -0.95 -0.29
N TYR A 243 10.74 -1.33 0.65
CA TYR A 243 9.74 -2.37 0.47
C TYR A 243 8.35 -1.75 0.33
N VAL A 244 7.59 -2.23 -0.64
CA VAL A 244 6.19 -1.86 -0.87
C VAL A 244 5.42 -3.13 -1.17
N HIS A 245 4.29 -3.32 -0.49
CA HIS A 245 3.33 -4.36 -0.80
C HIS A 245 1.93 -3.78 -0.77
N VAL A 246 1.24 -3.82 -1.90
CA VAL A 246 -0.16 -3.42 -2.01
C VAL A 246 -0.97 -4.56 -2.58
N ARG A 247 -2.07 -4.91 -1.92
CA ARG A 247 -2.92 -6.05 -2.28
C ARG A 247 -4.39 -5.70 -2.27
N ALA A 248 -5.16 -6.44 -3.04
CA ALA A 248 -6.60 -6.34 -3.13
C ALA A 248 -7.25 -6.65 -1.77
N SER A 249 -8.38 -6.00 -1.50
CA SER A 249 -9.20 -6.35 -0.35
C SER A 249 -9.67 -7.82 -0.46
N PRO A 250 -9.71 -8.57 0.65
CA PRO A 250 -10.36 -9.88 0.67
C PRO A 250 -11.81 -9.85 0.15
N GLU A 251 -12.52 -8.72 0.31
CA GLU A 251 -13.89 -8.53 -0.18
C GLU A 251 -13.99 -8.66 -1.71
N ALA A 252 -12.92 -8.38 -2.44
CA ALA A 252 -12.88 -8.54 -3.89
C ALA A 252 -12.99 -10.01 -4.34
N PHE A 253 -12.92 -10.96 -3.40
CA PHE A 253 -12.92 -12.41 -3.62
C PHE A 253 -13.97 -13.15 -2.75
N PRO A 254 -15.27 -12.92 -2.96
CA PRO A 254 -16.34 -13.38 -2.05
C PRO A 254 -16.56 -14.90 -2.02
N GLN A 255 -15.99 -15.68 -2.96
CA GLN A 255 -16.17 -17.14 -3.03
C GLN A 255 -15.09 -17.95 -2.30
N GLY A 256 -14.19 -17.31 -1.55
CA GLY A 256 -13.15 -18.02 -0.78
C GLY A 256 -11.98 -18.53 -1.62
N ASP A 257 -12.03 -18.38 -2.95
CA ASP A 257 -10.83 -18.35 -3.78
C ASP A 257 -10.06 -17.09 -3.40
N HIS A 258 -9.14 -17.21 -2.45
CA HIS A 258 -8.18 -16.18 -2.11
C HIS A 258 -7.33 -15.86 -3.35
N GLY A 259 -7.86 -15.05 -4.26
CA GLY A 259 -7.22 -14.65 -5.51
C GLY A 259 -6.34 -15.75 -6.08
N GLU A 260 -6.91 -16.89 -6.50
CA GLU A 260 -6.13 -17.91 -7.22
C GLU A 260 -5.28 -17.16 -8.25
N VAL A 261 -3.98 -17.15 -8.00
CA VAL A 261 -3.03 -16.40 -8.79
C VAL A 261 -3.02 -17.12 -10.12
N SER A 262 -3.70 -16.53 -11.10
CA SER A 262 -3.69 -17.07 -12.46
C SER A 262 -2.31 -16.90 -13.05
N ARG A 263 -1.63 -15.82 -12.66
CA ARG A 263 -0.32 -15.46 -13.16
C ARG A 263 0.43 -14.56 -12.20
N ALA A 264 1.73 -14.80 -12.06
CA ALA A 264 2.67 -13.86 -11.46
C ALA A 264 3.62 -13.34 -12.55
N LEU A 265 3.76 -12.03 -12.65
CA LEU A 265 4.82 -11.37 -13.42
C LEU A 265 5.93 -11.00 -12.44
N VAL A 266 7.16 -11.41 -12.75
CA VAL A 266 8.33 -11.18 -11.89
C VAL A 266 9.44 -10.53 -12.72
N THR A 267 10.01 -9.46 -12.19
CA THR A 267 11.26 -8.87 -12.65
C THR A 267 12.23 -8.87 -11.49
N ASP A 268 13.41 -9.42 -11.72
CA ASP A 268 14.41 -9.61 -10.68
C ASP A 268 15.78 -9.16 -11.19
N ASN A 269 16.18 -7.98 -10.73
CA ASN A 269 17.53 -7.45 -10.86
C ASN A 269 18.15 -7.39 -9.46
N ALA A 270 18.32 -8.54 -8.79
CA ALA A 270 18.91 -8.59 -7.44
C ALA A 270 20.38 -8.15 -7.39
N ALA A 271 21.10 -8.13 -8.51
CA ALA A 271 22.53 -7.83 -8.54
C ALA A 271 22.82 -6.34 -8.20
N PRO A 272 23.72 -6.06 -7.25
CA PRO A 272 24.24 -4.70 -7.04
C PRO A 272 24.87 -4.14 -8.32
N PRO A 273 24.81 -2.82 -8.57
CA PRO A 273 24.40 -1.75 -7.64
C PRO A 273 22.92 -1.37 -7.69
N ASP A 274 22.10 -1.94 -8.58
CA ASP A 274 20.71 -1.52 -8.83
C ASP A 274 19.71 -2.61 -8.41
N THR A 275 19.79 -3.06 -7.15
CA THR A 275 18.91 -4.10 -6.61
C THR A 275 17.45 -3.68 -6.77
N SER A 276 16.71 -4.41 -7.62
CA SER A 276 15.28 -4.17 -7.86
C SER A 276 14.56 -5.48 -8.14
N TYR A 277 13.69 -5.85 -7.20
CA TYR A 277 12.77 -6.97 -7.30
C TYR A 277 11.34 -6.44 -7.39
N GLY A 278 10.59 -6.96 -8.35
CA GLY A 278 9.19 -6.62 -8.56
C GLY A 278 8.37 -7.85 -8.89
N ARG A 279 7.24 -8.01 -8.18
CA ARG A 279 6.28 -9.07 -8.42
C ARG A 279 4.87 -8.50 -8.49
N MET A 280 4.19 -8.75 -9.60
CA MET A 280 2.77 -8.44 -9.78
C MET A 280 1.97 -9.73 -9.91
N GLU A 281 0.96 -9.90 -9.07
CA GLU A 281 0.02 -11.01 -9.15
C GLU A 281 -1.25 -10.57 -9.89
N VAL A 282 -1.73 -11.46 -10.75
CA VAL A 282 -2.95 -11.28 -11.54
C VAL A 282 -3.94 -12.36 -11.12
N ASP A 283 -5.17 -11.96 -10.82
CA ASP A 283 -6.24 -12.89 -10.49
C ASP A 283 -6.78 -13.63 -11.73
N LYS A 284 -7.61 -14.65 -11.52
CA LYS A 284 -8.29 -15.39 -12.59
C LYS A 284 -9.22 -14.54 -13.49
N TYR A 285 -9.53 -13.32 -13.09
CA TYR A 285 -10.33 -12.37 -13.86
C TYR A 285 -9.47 -11.40 -14.67
N GLY A 286 -8.14 -11.56 -14.66
CA GLY A 286 -7.21 -10.69 -15.38
C GLY A 286 -7.04 -9.32 -14.73
N ARG A 287 -7.28 -9.20 -13.41
CA ARG A 287 -7.07 -7.96 -12.65
C ARG A 287 -5.83 -8.09 -11.78
N VAL A 288 -5.17 -6.96 -11.52
CA VAL A 288 -4.05 -6.91 -10.57
C VAL A 288 -4.58 -7.23 -9.17
N SER A 289 -4.10 -8.32 -8.56
CA SER A 289 -4.45 -8.71 -7.19
C SER A 289 -3.44 -8.22 -6.17
N SER A 290 -2.15 -8.18 -6.52
CA SER A 290 -1.09 -7.72 -5.63
C SER A 290 0.09 -7.13 -6.42
N LEU A 291 0.76 -6.15 -5.81
CA LEU A 291 2.02 -5.56 -6.24
C LEU A 291 3.00 -5.62 -5.06
N ARG A 292 4.17 -6.19 -5.29
CA ARG A 292 5.28 -6.24 -4.33
C ARG A 292 6.55 -5.71 -4.98
N PHE A 293 7.20 -4.76 -4.34
CA PHE A 293 8.46 -4.17 -4.79
C PHE A 293 9.45 -4.16 -3.63
N LEU A 294 10.69 -4.51 -3.93
CA LEU A 294 11.84 -4.37 -3.05
C LEU A 294 13.00 -3.81 -3.87
N CYS A 295 13.42 -2.58 -3.62
CA CYS A 295 14.52 -1.97 -4.37
C CYS A 295 15.34 -1.00 -3.54
N ASN A 296 16.58 -0.73 -3.94
CA ASN A 296 17.43 0.28 -3.30
C ASN A 296 17.21 1.71 -3.84
N VAL A 297 16.25 1.89 -4.76
CA VAL A 297 15.82 3.19 -5.26
C VAL A 297 14.65 3.71 -4.41
N PRO A 298 14.67 4.98 -3.96
CA PRO A 298 13.54 5.57 -3.26
C PRO A 298 12.24 5.51 -4.05
N ILE A 299 11.17 5.09 -3.39
CA ILE A 299 9.81 5.06 -3.95
C ILE A 299 9.00 6.18 -3.28
N PRO A 300 9.05 7.43 -3.80
CA PRO A 300 8.16 8.47 -3.34
C PRO A 300 6.72 8.06 -3.64
N ASP A 301 5.79 8.45 -2.76
CA ASP A 301 4.36 8.20 -2.95
C ASP A 301 4.00 6.73 -3.22
N SER A 302 4.71 5.79 -2.58
CA SER A 302 4.45 4.34 -2.67
C SER A 302 2.99 3.93 -2.45
N TRP A 303 2.23 4.74 -1.70
CA TRP A 303 0.80 4.56 -1.48
C TRP A 303 -0.05 4.64 -2.76
N THR A 304 0.45 5.26 -3.84
CA THR A 304 -0.26 5.44 -5.12
C THR A 304 -0.43 4.14 -5.89
N PHE A 305 0.43 3.14 -5.71
CA PHE A 305 0.31 1.81 -6.32
C PHE A 305 -1.02 1.11 -6.01
N LYS A 306 -1.72 1.51 -4.93
CA LYS A 306 -3.10 1.07 -4.66
C LYS A 306 -4.07 1.34 -5.79
N ASN A 307 -3.84 2.37 -6.60
CA ASN A 307 -4.72 2.75 -7.70
C ASN A 307 -4.67 1.75 -8.87
N LEU A 308 -3.62 0.93 -8.94
CA LEU A 308 -3.49 -0.12 -9.95
C LEU A 308 -4.12 -1.43 -9.51
N VAL A 309 -4.25 -1.66 -8.20
CA VAL A 309 -4.84 -2.88 -7.67
C VAL A 309 -6.33 -2.91 -8.01
N LEU A 310 -6.84 -4.08 -8.41
CA LEU A 310 -8.16 -4.33 -9.00
C LEU A 310 -8.38 -3.71 -10.38
N LEU A 311 -7.39 -3.05 -11.00
CA LEU A 311 -7.49 -2.71 -12.43
C LEU A 311 -7.28 -3.96 -13.30
N PRO A 312 -8.03 -4.11 -14.39
CA PRO A 312 -7.68 -5.08 -15.43
C PRO A 312 -6.28 -4.81 -15.98
N VAL A 313 -5.49 -5.87 -16.19
CA VAL A 313 -4.13 -5.77 -16.76
C VAL A 313 -4.09 -5.13 -18.15
N THR A 314 -5.22 -5.09 -18.85
CA THR A 314 -5.38 -4.41 -20.14
C THR A 314 -5.18 -2.89 -20.06
N TYR A 315 -5.29 -2.28 -18.87
CA TYR A 315 -4.93 -0.88 -18.64
C TYR A 315 -3.41 -0.66 -18.63
N LEU A 316 -2.62 -1.71 -18.46
CA LEU A 316 -1.20 -1.62 -18.12
C LEU A 316 -0.29 -1.80 -19.34
N ASN A 317 -0.64 -1.18 -20.48
CA ASN A 317 0.25 -1.05 -21.64
C ASN A 317 0.93 -2.38 -22.08
N ASP A 318 0.11 -3.45 -22.23
CA ASP A 318 0.56 -4.80 -22.57
C ASP A 318 1.65 -5.36 -21.64
N ILE A 319 1.55 -5.08 -20.33
CA ILE A 319 2.52 -5.51 -19.33
C ILE A 319 2.81 -7.01 -19.38
N ILE A 320 1.79 -7.84 -19.64
CA ILE A 320 1.96 -9.29 -19.72
C ILE A 320 2.88 -9.67 -20.88
N GLY A 321 2.55 -9.26 -22.11
CA GLY A 321 3.36 -9.61 -23.29
C GLY A 321 4.77 -9.01 -23.23
N ARG A 322 4.90 -7.79 -22.70
CA ARG A 322 6.19 -7.12 -22.55
C ARG A 322 7.06 -7.72 -21.45
N THR A 323 6.48 -8.21 -20.35
CA THR A 323 7.26 -8.95 -19.35
C THR A 323 7.69 -10.31 -19.90
N ASP A 324 6.81 -11.04 -20.57
CA ASP A 324 7.14 -12.36 -21.14
C ASP A 324 8.25 -12.32 -22.19
N SER A 325 8.26 -11.25 -22.97
CA SER A 325 9.29 -11.02 -24.00
C SER A 325 10.58 -10.42 -23.43
N GLY A 326 10.64 -10.15 -22.12
CA GLY A 326 11.80 -9.55 -21.46
C GLY A 326 12.00 -8.06 -21.77
N MET A 327 11.01 -7.39 -22.36
CA MET A 327 11.06 -5.93 -22.65
C MET A 327 10.93 -5.06 -21.40
N ILE A 328 10.39 -5.60 -20.31
CA ILE A 328 10.29 -4.92 -19.02
C ILE A 328 11.34 -5.49 -18.08
N PRO A 329 12.49 -4.82 -17.90
CA PRO A 329 13.52 -5.29 -16.98
C PRO A 329 13.15 -5.03 -15.52
N ASP A 330 12.30 -4.03 -15.25
CA ASP A 330 11.86 -3.65 -13.91
C ASP A 330 10.37 -3.21 -13.98
N ILE A 331 9.48 -4.02 -13.40
CA ILE A 331 8.03 -3.75 -13.38
C ILE A 331 7.72 -2.46 -12.60
N ARG A 332 8.40 -2.20 -11.50
CA ARG A 332 8.19 -0.99 -10.70
C ARG A 332 8.52 0.24 -11.54
N ALA A 333 9.70 0.27 -12.16
CA ALA A 333 10.10 1.38 -13.03
C ALA A 333 9.10 1.58 -14.18
N PHE A 334 8.69 0.50 -14.83
CA PHE A 334 7.72 0.53 -15.92
C PHE A 334 6.36 1.09 -15.50
N LEU A 335 5.86 0.70 -14.32
CA LEU A 335 4.60 1.19 -13.76
C LEU A 335 4.69 2.62 -13.19
N SER A 336 5.89 3.14 -12.98
CA SER A 336 6.13 4.53 -12.56
C SER A 336 6.42 5.48 -13.72
N ASP A 337 6.46 4.98 -14.95
CA ASP A 337 6.76 5.78 -16.14
C ASP A 337 5.57 6.69 -16.55
N ASP A 338 5.86 7.72 -17.36
CA ASP A 338 4.94 8.83 -17.62
C ASP A 338 3.61 8.39 -18.27
N TRP A 339 3.62 7.28 -19.01
CA TRP A 339 2.42 6.72 -19.64
C TRP A 339 1.36 6.30 -18.61
N ALA A 340 1.76 5.97 -17.38
CA ALA A 340 0.87 5.46 -16.33
C ALA A 340 0.26 6.57 -15.45
N ARG A 341 0.74 7.82 -15.56
CA ARG A 341 0.36 8.91 -14.64
C ARG A 341 -1.15 9.14 -14.54
N ALA A 342 -1.89 9.03 -15.65
CA ALA A 342 -3.34 9.15 -15.65
C ALA A 342 -4.02 8.10 -14.77
N LEU A 343 -3.48 6.87 -14.68
CA LEU A 343 -4.03 5.80 -13.84
C LEU A 343 -3.90 6.10 -12.35
N TYR A 344 -2.91 6.90 -11.96
CA TYR A 344 -2.69 7.31 -10.57
C TYR A 344 -3.47 8.57 -10.16
N HIS A 345 -4.08 9.27 -11.12
CA HIS A 345 -4.81 10.49 -10.85
C HIS A 345 -6.06 10.21 -10.01
N ASP A 346 -6.33 11.05 -9.01
CA ASP A 346 -7.43 10.90 -8.03
C ASP A 346 -8.84 10.83 -8.66
N ARG A 347 -9.05 11.54 -9.77
CA ARG A 347 -10.28 11.53 -10.59
C ARG A 347 -10.41 10.35 -11.57
N PHE A 348 -9.35 9.57 -11.81
CA PHE A 348 -9.41 8.44 -12.75
C PHE A 348 -10.43 7.37 -12.37
N PRO A 349 -10.60 6.99 -11.08
CA PRO A 349 -11.67 6.07 -10.67
C PRO A 349 -13.08 6.58 -11.02
N ILE A 350 -13.31 7.90 -10.93
CA ILE A 350 -14.60 8.53 -11.27
C ILE A 350 -14.85 8.42 -12.78
N LEU A 351 -13.84 8.70 -13.61
CA LEU A 351 -13.92 8.49 -15.06
C LEU A 351 -14.30 7.05 -15.38
N ARG A 352 -13.61 6.08 -14.76
CA ARG A 352 -13.88 4.65 -14.98
C ARG A 352 -15.32 4.31 -14.63
N GLU A 353 -15.81 4.72 -13.47
CA GLU A 353 -17.18 4.45 -13.05
C GLU A 353 -18.22 5.07 -14.01
N GLN A 354 -17.97 6.29 -14.49
CA GLN A 354 -18.83 6.95 -15.47
C GLN A 354 -18.86 6.20 -16.81
N LEU A 355 -17.69 5.78 -17.30
CA LEU A 355 -17.59 5.00 -18.54
C LEU A 355 -18.24 3.62 -18.40
N GLU A 356 -18.02 2.93 -17.29
CA GLU A 356 -18.67 1.64 -17.01
C GLU A 356 -20.20 1.77 -16.98
N LYS A 357 -20.73 2.80 -16.30
CA LYS A 357 -22.17 3.09 -16.27
C LYS A 357 -22.70 3.42 -17.67
N ALA A 358 -22.00 4.25 -18.44
CA ALA A 358 -22.39 4.60 -19.80
C ALA A 358 -22.46 3.35 -20.70
N VAL A 359 -21.46 2.47 -20.64
CA VAL A 359 -21.44 1.21 -21.40
C VAL A 359 -22.59 0.28 -20.99
N GLN A 360 -22.92 0.20 -19.69
CA GLN A 360 -24.02 -0.63 -19.19
C GLN A 360 -25.41 -0.14 -19.64
N THR A 361 -25.58 1.15 -19.93
CA THR A 361 -26.85 1.67 -20.49
C THR A 361 -27.11 1.23 -21.93
N SER A 362 -26.11 0.66 -22.63
CA SER A 362 -26.31 0.05 -23.94
C SER A 362 -26.85 -1.37 -23.80
N GLU A 363 -28.10 -1.60 -24.23
CA GLU A 363 -28.75 -2.93 -24.19
C GLU A 363 -27.91 -4.02 -24.88
N HIS A 364 -27.24 -3.67 -25.98
CA HIS A 364 -26.36 -4.58 -26.71
C HIS A 364 -25.15 -5.00 -25.87
N MET A 365 -24.48 -4.04 -25.24
CA MET A 365 -23.31 -4.30 -24.39
C MET A 365 -23.70 -5.06 -23.12
N ALA A 366 -24.83 -4.72 -22.50
CA ALA A 366 -25.34 -5.46 -21.34
C ALA A 366 -25.60 -6.94 -21.68
N SER A 367 -26.15 -7.22 -22.86
CA SER A 367 -26.35 -8.60 -23.34
C SER A 367 -25.03 -9.34 -23.57
N VAL A 368 -24.03 -8.68 -24.17
CA VAL A 368 -22.70 -9.25 -24.39
C VAL A 368 -22.02 -9.58 -23.06
N VAL A 369 -22.00 -8.62 -22.13
CA VAL A 369 -21.41 -8.80 -20.80
C VAL A 369 -22.08 -9.95 -20.07
N ASN A 370 -23.42 -10.02 -20.06
CA ASN A 370 -24.15 -11.11 -19.42
C ASN A 370 -23.82 -12.49 -20.03
N THR A 371 -23.68 -12.56 -21.35
CA THR A 371 -23.30 -13.80 -22.05
C THR A 371 -21.89 -14.24 -21.67
N LEU A 372 -20.93 -13.31 -21.62
CA LEU A 372 -19.57 -13.58 -21.17
C LEU A 372 -19.55 -14.05 -19.71
N TRP A 373 -20.33 -13.38 -18.86
CA TRP A 373 -20.42 -13.70 -17.44
C TRP A 373 -20.97 -15.10 -17.17
N LEU A 374 -21.94 -15.55 -17.97
CA LEU A 374 -22.47 -16.92 -17.91
C LEU A 374 -21.42 -17.97 -18.31
N LYS A 375 -20.61 -17.71 -19.34
CA LYS A 375 -19.52 -18.60 -19.76
C LYS A 375 -18.43 -18.71 -18.71
N VAL A 376 -18.04 -17.58 -18.11
CA VAL A 376 -17.06 -17.55 -17.00
C VAL A 376 -17.60 -18.32 -15.79
N LYS A 377 -18.89 -18.16 -15.44
CA LYS A 377 -19.54 -18.92 -14.37
C LYS A 377 -19.61 -20.43 -14.63
N ALA A 378 -19.70 -20.84 -15.89
CA ALA A 378 -19.71 -22.24 -16.28
C ALA A 378 -18.30 -22.89 -16.23
N GLY A 379 -17.24 -22.09 -16.03
CA GLY A 379 -15.85 -22.56 -16.06
C GLY A 379 -15.31 -22.77 -17.47
N ASP A 380 -16.03 -22.30 -18.51
CA ASP A 380 -15.73 -22.61 -19.91
C ASP A 380 -14.60 -21.75 -20.49
N VAL A 381 -14.28 -20.59 -19.89
CA VAL A 381 -13.32 -19.61 -20.43
C VAL A 381 -12.67 -18.81 -19.29
N PHE A 382 -11.34 -18.63 -19.31
CA PHE A 382 -10.68 -17.63 -18.46
C PHE A 382 -10.89 -16.23 -19.04
N VAL A 383 -11.14 -15.20 -18.20
CA VAL A 383 -11.39 -13.83 -18.69
C VAL A 383 -10.24 -13.32 -19.57
N SER A 384 -9.01 -13.74 -19.27
CA SER A 384 -7.81 -13.45 -20.06
C SER A 384 -7.80 -14.04 -21.47
N GLU A 385 -8.56 -15.12 -21.72
CA GLU A 385 -8.67 -15.78 -23.02
C GLU A 385 -9.81 -15.21 -23.87
N VAL A 386 -10.63 -14.31 -23.31
CA VAL A 386 -11.62 -13.53 -24.06
C VAL A 386 -10.90 -12.44 -24.86
N THR A 387 -10.05 -12.86 -25.78
CA THR A 387 -9.37 -12.02 -26.78
C THR A 387 -10.28 -11.66 -27.97
N ALA A 388 -11.57 -11.99 -27.88
CA ALA A 388 -12.56 -11.74 -28.93
C ALA A 388 -13.53 -10.63 -28.52
N VAL A 389 -13.10 -9.37 -28.49
CA VAL A 389 -14.03 -8.23 -28.35
C VAL A 389 -13.83 -7.11 -29.37
N ASP A 390 -12.83 -7.18 -30.25
CA ASP A 390 -12.74 -6.23 -31.37
C ASP A 390 -13.92 -6.35 -32.34
N THR A 391 -14.52 -7.54 -32.43
CA THR A 391 -15.72 -7.80 -33.25
C THR A 391 -17.04 -7.52 -32.52
N VAL A 392 -17.03 -7.29 -31.20
CA VAL A 392 -18.24 -7.22 -30.37
C VAL A 392 -18.45 -5.85 -29.71
N LEU A 393 -17.39 -5.05 -29.55
CA LEU A 393 -17.54 -3.67 -29.08
C LEU A 393 -18.27 -2.86 -30.15
N ALA A 394 -19.48 -2.40 -29.83
CA ALA A 394 -20.17 -1.42 -30.64
C ALA A 394 -19.24 -0.22 -30.86
N LYS A 395 -19.11 0.25 -32.11
CA LYS A 395 -18.29 1.42 -32.49
C LYS A 395 -18.53 2.61 -31.54
N ASP A 396 -19.77 2.77 -31.07
CA ASP A 396 -20.20 3.83 -30.17
C ASP A 396 -19.57 3.72 -28.77
N ALA A 397 -19.44 2.52 -28.20
CA ALA A 397 -18.83 2.32 -26.89
C ALA A 397 -17.32 2.66 -26.91
N ARG A 398 -16.64 2.34 -28.02
CA ARG A 398 -15.23 2.69 -28.23
C ARG A 398 -15.05 4.20 -28.34
N LEU A 399 -15.90 4.87 -29.12
CA LEU A 399 -15.89 6.32 -29.26
C LEU A 399 -16.16 7.02 -27.93
N GLN A 400 -17.18 6.58 -27.18
CA GLN A 400 -17.49 7.14 -25.85
C GLN A 400 -16.32 7.00 -24.86
N THR A 401 -15.67 5.83 -24.84
CA THR A 401 -14.49 5.59 -24.01
C THR A 401 -13.35 6.53 -24.41
N GLN A 402 -13.11 6.69 -25.71
CA GLN A 402 -12.07 7.57 -26.24
C GLN A 402 -12.35 9.04 -25.92
N ASP A 403 -13.57 9.51 -26.15
CA ASP A 403 -13.97 10.90 -25.91
C ASP A 403 -13.94 11.23 -24.42
N GLY A 404 -14.41 10.30 -23.56
CA GLY A 404 -14.34 10.45 -22.10
C GLY A 404 -12.89 10.53 -21.60
N LEU A 405 -12.00 9.69 -22.12
CA LEU A 405 -10.58 9.75 -21.77
C LEU A 405 -9.94 11.06 -22.27
N ASN A 406 -10.21 11.48 -23.51
CA ASN A 406 -9.69 12.73 -24.05
C ASN A 406 -10.13 13.93 -23.22
N LEU A 407 -11.43 14.01 -22.88
CA LEU A 407 -11.96 15.06 -22.03
C LEU A 407 -11.30 15.06 -20.64
N PHE A 408 -11.10 13.87 -20.05
CA PHE A 408 -10.38 13.74 -18.80
C PHE A 408 -8.95 14.29 -18.91
N LEU A 409 -8.21 13.94 -19.96
CA LEU A 409 -6.85 14.44 -20.16
C LEU A 409 -6.83 15.95 -20.38
N GLU A 410 -7.77 16.51 -21.13
CA GLU A 410 -7.91 17.96 -21.33
C GLU A 410 -8.21 18.69 -20.01
N CYS A 411 -9.21 18.23 -19.26
CA CYS A 411 -9.62 18.89 -18.01
C CYS A 411 -8.57 18.80 -16.90
N ASN A 412 -7.62 17.88 -17.01
CA ASN A 412 -6.55 17.67 -16.03
C ASN A 412 -5.16 17.90 -16.63
N SER A 413 -5.06 18.65 -17.75
CA SER A 413 -3.80 18.87 -18.46
C SER A 413 -2.70 19.36 -17.52
N ASP A 414 -3.00 20.34 -16.66
CA ASP A 414 -2.04 20.95 -15.73
C ASP A 414 -1.41 19.93 -14.76
N LEU A 415 -2.18 18.93 -14.35
CA LEU A 415 -1.73 17.86 -13.43
C LEU A 415 -1.11 16.68 -14.17
N LEU A 416 -1.30 16.59 -15.49
CA LEU A 416 -0.86 15.49 -16.34
C LEU A 416 0.10 15.98 -17.44
N PRO A 417 1.26 16.59 -17.11
CA PRO A 417 2.23 17.17 -18.04
C PRO A 417 2.68 16.26 -19.20
N GLY A 418 2.78 14.96 -18.95
CA GLY A 418 3.26 14.00 -19.95
C GLY A 418 2.29 13.71 -21.10
N TYR A 419 1.02 14.12 -21.01
CA TYR A 419 0.03 13.87 -22.07
C TYR A 419 -0.12 15.10 -22.95
N LEU A 420 0.04 14.89 -24.26
CA LEU A 420 -0.22 15.91 -25.28
C LEU A 420 -1.73 15.98 -25.53
N THR A 421 -2.33 17.08 -25.10
CA THR A 421 -3.74 17.39 -25.34
C THR A 421 -3.89 18.47 -26.41
N ALA A 422 -5.08 18.66 -26.97
CA ALA A 422 -5.35 19.73 -27.94
C ALA A 422 -5.13 21.12 -27.33
N HIS A 423 -5.53 21.33 -26.06
CA HIS A 423 -5.23 22.57 -25.34
C HIS A 423 -3.72 22.83 -25.29
N ARG A 424 -2.93 21.82 -24.92
CA ARG A 424 -1.46 21.94 -24.89
C ARG A 424 -0.82 22.13 -26.24
N ALA A 425 -1.30 21.42 -27.26
CA ALA A 425 -0.80 21.60 -28.61
C ALA A 425 -1.01 23.05 -29.07
N ALA A 426 -2.16 23.66 -28.73
CA ALA A 426 -2.44 25.06 -28.98
C ALA A 426 -1.53 25.99 -28.15
N GLU A 427 -1.35 25.74 -26.86
CA GLU A 427 -0.43 26.52 -26.01
C GLU A 427 1.02 26.48 -26.51
N MET A 428 1.51 25.31 -26.90
CA MET A 428 2.84 25.13 -27.49
C MET A 428 3.00 25.89 -28.80
N GLN A 429 1.96 25.92 -29.63
CA GLN A 429 1.95 26.71 -30.86
C GLN A 429 1.96 28.22 -30.56
N THR A 430 1.23 28.69 -29.55
CA THR A 430 1.19 30.11 -29.16
C THR A 430 2.43 30.58 -28.40
N ASN A 431 3.08 29.70 -27.62
CA ASN A 431 4.30 30.00 -26.85
C ASN A 431 5.59 29.78 -27.66
N ASN A 432 5.48 29.35 -28.93
CA ASN A 432 6.59 29.26 -29.86
C ASN A 432 6.99 30.66 -30.34
N VAL A 433 7.60 31.45 -29.46
CA VAL A 433 8.15 32.79 -29.74
C VAL A 433 9.23 32.74 -30.84
N TRP A 434 9.83 31.57 -31.08
CA TRP A 434 10.77 31.35 -32.19
C TRP A 434 10.09 31.26 -33.55
N GLY A 435 8.82 30.85 -33.63
CA GLY A 435 8.04 30.85 -34.88
C GLY A 435 7.67 32.25 -35.36
N HIS A 436 7.40 33.16 -34.42
CA HIS A 436 7.07 34.56 -34.75
C HIS A 436 8.29 35.46 -34.98
N THR A 437 9.51 35.00 -34.67
CA THR A 437 10.74 35.77 -34.93
C THR A 437 11.36 35.43 -36.30
N ALA A 438 11.07 34.25 -36.86
CA ALA A 438 11.52 33.87 -38.20
C ALA A 438 10.92 34.76 -39.31
N GLU A 439 9.64 35.17 -39.17
CA GLU A 439 8.99 36.10 -40.10
C GLU A 439 9.55 37.53 -40.04
N ARG A 440 10.36 37.88 -39.02
CA ARG A 440 10.99 39.20 -38.91
C ARG A 440 12.39 39.29 -39.50
N VAL A 441 12.97 38.17 -39.94
CA VAL A 441 14.31 38.13 -40.58
C VAL A 441 14.27 37.53 -41.99
N GLY A 442 13.09 37.19 -42.52
CA GLY A 442 12.90 36.83 -43.92
C GLY A 442 13.49 35.48 -44.33
N LEU A 443 13.52 34.50 -43.42
CA LEU A 443 13.92 33.12 -43.73
C LEU A 443 12.70 32.20 -43.59
N GLU A 444 12.42 31.40 -44.62
CA GLU A 444 11.40 30.36 -44.58
C GLU A 444 11.97 29.06 -43.98
N VAL A 445 11.11 28.29 -43.30
CA VAL A 445 11.47 27.00 -42.71
C VAL A 445 11.79 26.01 -43.84
N GLY A 446 13.09 25.79 -44.09
CA GLY A 446 13.58 24.92 -45.16
C GLY A 446 14.97 25.30 -45.69
N ASP A 447 15.45 26.50 -45.41
CA ASP A 447 16.80 26.93 -45.80
C ASP A 447 17.86 26.31 -44.89
N VAL A 448 18.24 25.07 -45.19
CA VAL A 448 19.46 24.46 -44.65
C VAL A 448 20.65 25.07 -45.39
N PRO A 449 21.62 25.70 -44.71
CA PRO A 449 22.86 26.08 -45.37
C PRO A 449 23.58 24.79 -45.76
N VAL A 450 23.85 24.63 -47.05
CA VAL A 450 24.78 23.61 -47.55
C VAL A 450 26.11 23.87 -46.84
N MET A 451 26.52 22.96 -45.96
CA MET A 451 27.88 22.97 -45.44
C MET A 451 28.83 22.63 -46.60
N ASP A 452 29.70 23.57 -46.92
CA ASP A 452 30.83 23.31 -47.81
C ASP A 452 31.78 22.34 -47.11
N ASP A 453 32.08 21.22 -47.79
CA ASP A 453 33.14 20.29 -47.42
C ASP A 453 34.49 20.99 -47.57
N ASN A 454 34.97 21.66 -46.52
CA ASN A 454 36.38 21.89 -46.21
C ASN A 454 36.52 22.66 -44.88
N VAL A 455 36.95 21.95 -43.83
CA VAL A 455 38.09 22.26 -42.92
C VAL A 455 38.13 21.20 -41.82
#